data_AF-A0A2N2ZC00-F1
#
_entry.id   AF-A0A2N2ZC00-F1
#
_cell.length_a   1.000
_cell.length_b   1.000
_cell.length_c   1.000
_cell.angle_alpha   90.00
_cell.angle_beta   90.00
_cell.angle_gamma   90.00
#
_symmetry.space_group_name_H-M   'P 1'
#
loop_
_entity.id
_entity.type
_entity.pdbx_description
1 polymer ?
#
loop_
_entity_poly.entity_id
_entity_poly.type
_entity_poly.pdbx_seq_one_letter_code
_entity_poly.pdbx_strand_id
1 'polypeptide(L)'
;MSNIKFSKENISIQTIGIERFWIGLLTGLFTSVFFAYFLNVLWETFRLFNLTANRSTEYPPEKTFIDSLFTGLFASVSGLSLAVWIWMNGQKELSKRRSFYAKISASHSLFLFWLYIFVFFDFWKLAVGLSMMDTFSLSEYYFLPSLFVMVLFLQNGIWIRRSYKLGFWAVYALMGCLLLGLFLSETTRYDKTQMIDSYVNRYEKQNKYTDSILKLATQEHQIHFDAETVKMLKEFNSYRSWKQVSKLRIMFMSKAKVSLENIILEKIIVHNAKKALVDSYYVSTWHFASPYNIYQQLKFYNPEDPEAKELMLLLKEQIDFRNFPSVDSEERIPEVELPEFNHAEIVDSIRADGKYAALLEKYIEAAEVDKLRKKRDQ
;
A
#
# COMPACT_ATOMS: atom_id res chain seq x y z
N MET A 1 -5.35 59.44 36.94
CA MET A 1 -5.47 58.30 36.01
C MET A 1 -5.79 57.05 36.82
N SER A 2 -7.04 56.57 36.79
CA SER A 2 -7.42 55.35 37.51
C SER A 2 -6.83 54.13 36.80
N ASN A 3 -6.07 53.35 37.55
CA ASN A 3 -5.45 52.11 37.08
C ASN A 3 -6.56 51.05 36.97
N ILE A 4 -7.23 50.98 35.81
CA ILE A 4 -8.26 49.96 35.56
C ILE A 4 -7.54 48.60 35.48
N LYS A 5 -7.49 47.90 36.62
CA LYS A 5 -7.04 46.51 36.71
C LYS A 5 -8.02 45.64 35.92
N PHE A 6 -7.66 45.34 34.68
CA PHE A 6 -8.36 44.35 33.87
C PHE A 6 -8.15 42.95 34.46
N SER A 7 -9.14 42.46 35.20
CA SER A 7 -9.21 41.05 35.61
C SER A 7 -9.81 40.24 34.46
N LYS A 8 -9.08 39.23 33.97
CA LYS A 8 -9.66 38.19 33.11
C LYS A 8 -10.58 37.30 33.93
N GLU A 9 -11.76 37.01 33.41
CA GLU A 9 -12.66 36.01 33.98
C GLU A 9 -12.16 34.60 33.69
N ASN A 10 -12.55 33.66 34.56
CA ASN A 10 -12.35 32.23 34.34
C ASN A 10 -13.27 31.77 33.22
N ILE A 11 -12.77 30.90 32.33
CA ILE A 11 -13.62 30.28 31.33
C ILE A 11 -14.64 29.37 32.02
N SER A 12 -15.92 29.62 31.76
CA SER A 12 -17.05 28.85 32.27
C SER A 12 -18.20 28.84 31.27
N ILE A 13 -19.12 27.89 31.42
CA ILE A 13 -20.34 27.79 30.60
C ILE A 13 -21.12 29.11 30.64
N GLN A 14 -21.17 29.77 31.80
CA GLN A 14 -21.85 31.06 31.97
C GLN A 14 -21.16 32.18 31.18
N THR A 15 -19.82 32.24 31.17
CA THR A 15 -19.07 33.25 30.40
C THR A 15 -19.11 33.04 28.88
N ILE A 16 -19.34 31.80 28.43
CA ILE A 16 -19.48 31.47 27.00
C ILE A 16 -20.94 31.69 26.54
N GLY A 17 -21.90 31.47 27.43
CA GLY A 17 -23.33 31.35 27.15
C GLY A 17 -23.73 29.88 26.98
N ILE A 18 -24.80 29.47 27.68
CA ILE A 18 -25.24 28.07 27.78
C ILE A 18 -25.52 27.48 26.40
N GLU A 19 -26.33 28.17 25.57
CA GLU A 19 -26.69 27.68 24.23
C GLU A 19 -25.46 27.50 23.34
N ARG A 20 -24.55 28.48 23.33
CA ARG A 20 -23.34 28.44 22.52
C ARG A 20 -22.38 27.37 23.00
N PHE A 21 -22.29 27.18 24.31
CA PHE A 21 -21.49 26.12 24.89
C PHE A 21 -21.93 24.76 24.33
N TRP A 22 -23.23 24.46 24.40
CA TRP A 22 -23.79 23.21 23.90
C TRP A 22 -23.72 23.08 22.38
N ILE A 23 -24.03 24.13 21.61
CA ILE A 23 -23.90 24.10 20.14
C ILE A 23 -22.45 23.82 19.74
N GLY A 24 -21.49 24.49 20.38
CA GLY A 24 -20.07 24.27 20.12
C GLY A 24 -19.63 22.86 20.49
N LEU A 25 -20.06 22.33 21.63
CA LEU A 25 -19.77 20.97 22.06
C LEU A 25 -20.35 19.93 21.08
N LEU A 26 -21.63 20.05 20.72
CA LEU A 26 -22.29 19.13 19.80
C LEU A 26 -21.66 19.17 18.41
N THR A 27 -21.34 20.37 17.91
CA THR A 27 -20.65 20.52 16.62
C THR A 27 -19.26 19.91 16.67
N GLY A 28 -18.49 20.18 17.73
CA GLY A 28 -17.15 19.60 17.91
C GLY A 28 -17.18 18.07 17.99
N LEU A 29 -18.14 17.49 18.70
CA LEU A 29 -18.35 16.04 18.76
C LEU A 29 -18.71 15.46 17.40
N PHE A 30 -19.69 16.04 16.72
CA PHE A 30 -20.11 15.62 15.38
C PHE A 30 -18.93 15.68 14.40
N THR A 31 -18.17 16.78 14.41
CA THR A 31 -17.00 16.91 13.54
C THR A 31 -15.91 15.91 13.89
N SER A 32 -15.68 15.62 15.17
CA SER A 32 -14.70 14.59 15.59
C SER A 32 -15.08 13.21 15.04
N VAL A 33 -16.35 12.82 15.16
CA VAL A 33 -16.85 11.54 14.63
C VAL A 33 -16.73 11.52 13.10
N PHE A 34 -17.19 12.58 12.43
CA PHE A 34 -17.13 12.69 10.97
C PHE A 34 -15.69 12.61 10.46
N PHE A 35 -14.77 13.37 11.06
CA PHE A 35 -13.35 13.35 10.67
C PHE A 35 -12.71 12.00 10.93
N ALA A 36 -12.96 11.38 12.10
CA ALA A 36 -12.42 10.06 12.38
C ALA A 36 -12.89 9.05 11.33
N TYR A 37 -14.19 9.03 11.01
CA TYR A 37 -14.72 8.13 9.98
C TYR A 37 -14.14 8.43 8.59
N PHE A 38 -14.13 9.70 8.18
CA PHE A 38 -13.60 10.13 6.89
C PHE A 38 -12.12 9.76 6.71
N LEU A 39 -11.28 9.99 7.73
CA LEU A 39 -9.87 9.65 7.70
C LEU A 39 -9.64 8.13 7.64
N ASN A 40 -10.48 7.34 8.30
CA ASN A 40 -10.43 5.89 8.20
C ASN A 40 -10.81 5.39 6.81
N VAL A 41 -11.88 5.93 6.22
CA VAL A 41 -12.30 5.59 4.85
C VAL A 41 -11.20 5.97 3.86
N LEU A 42 -10.57 7.13 4.02
CA LEU A 42 -9.42 7.54 3.21
C LEU A 42 -8.24 6.57 3.34
N TRP A 43 -7.89 6.17 4.56
CA TRP A 43 -6.85 5.16 4.83
C TRP A 43 -7.14 3.84 4.13
N GLU A 44 -8.38 3.37 4.21
CA GLU A 44 -8.76 2.09 3.65
C GLU A 44 -8.85 2.12 2.13
N THR A 45 -9.40 3.20 1.57
CA THR A 45 -9.40 3.44 0.13
C THR A 45 -7.99 3.46 -0.43
N PHE A 46 -7.04 4.06 0.30
CA PHE A 46 -5.63 4.05 -0.08
C PHE A 46 -5.02 2.65 -0.02
N ARG A 47 -5.27 1.87 1.04
CA ARG A 47 -4.79 0.49 1.12
C ARG A 47 -5.35 -0.36 -0.01
N LEU A 48 -6.64 -0.22 -0.30
CA LEU A 48 -7.28 -0.88 -1.43
C LEU A 48 -6.65 -0.44 -2.75
N PHE A 49 -6.35 0.85 -2.94
CA PHE A 49 -5.65 1.33 -4.13
C PHE A 49 -4.24 0.73 -4.27
N ASN A 50 -3.49 0.57 -3.18
CA ASN A 50 -2.18 -0.10 -3.23
C ASN A 50 -2.31 -1.59 -3.55
N LEU A 51 -3.32 -2.27 -2.99
CA LEU A 51 -3.62 -3.66 -3.30
C LEU A 51 -4.05 -3.83 -4.77
N THR A 52 -4.85 -2.91 -5.32
CA THR A 52 -5.31 -2.97 -6.71
C THR A 52 -4.21 -2.63 -7.71
N ALA A 53 -3.34 -1.68 -7.37
CA ALA A 53 -2.18 -1.27 -8.17
C ALA A 53 -1.05 -2.32 -8.25
N ASN A 54 -1.31 -3.57 -7.83
CA ASN A 54 -0.35 -4.69 -7.87
C ASN A 54 0.99 -4.29 -7.22
N ARG A 55 0.96 -3.59 -6.09
CA ARG A 55 2.16 -3.25 -5.32
C ARG A 55 1.84 -3.50 -3.86
N SER A 56 1.88 -4.76 -3.45
CA SER A 56 1.71 -5.09 -2.05
C SER A 56 3.01 -4.79 -1.33
N THR A 57 3.23 -3.54 -0.94
CA THR A 57 3.93 -3.31 0.33
C THR A 57 3.43 -4.36 1.32
N GLU A 58 4.37 -5.06 1.97
CA GLU A 58 4.13 -6.16 2.91
C GLU A 58 2.73 -6.06 3.51
N TYR A 59 1.89 -7.12 3.41
CA TYR A 59 0.57 -7.23 4.06
C TYR A 59 0.29 -6.03 4.95
N PRO A 60 -0.47 -5.01 4.48
CA PRO A 60 -0.33 -3.63 4.93
C PRO A 60 -0.11 -3.65 6.43
N PRO A 61 1.05 -3.15 6.94
CA PRO A 61 1.40 -3.29 8.34
C PRO A 61 0.14 -2.95 9.11
N GLU A 62 -0.28 -3.91 9.94
CA GLU A 62 -1.54 -3.87 10.68
C GLU A 62 -1.75 -2.43 11.11
N LYS A 63 -2.93 -1.82 10.82
CA LYS A 63 -3.17 -0.42 11.20
C LYS A 63 -2.79 -0.36 12.67
N THR A 64 -1.64 0.24 12.94
CA THR A 64 -1.05 0.02 14.25
C THR A 64 -2.01 0.69 15.20
N PHE A 65 -2.14 0.18 16.42
CA PHE A 65 -2.93 0.88 17.43
C PHE A 65 -2.56 2.38 17.46
N ILE A 66 -1.28 2.69 17.20
CA ILE A 66 -0.72 4.04 17.02
C ILE A 66 -1.39 4.83 15.86
N ASP A 67 -1.58 4.24 14.68
CA ASP A 67 -2.24 4.93 13.54
C ASP A 67 -3.71 5.23 13.83
N SER A 68 -4.41 4.28 14.46
CA SER A 68 -5.79 4.46 14.91
C SER A 68 -5.89 5.51 16.00
N LEU A 69 -4.97 5.48 16.96
CA LEU A 69 -4.89 6.44 18.05
C LEU A 69 -4.59 7.84 17.53
N PHE A 70 -3.64 7.98 16.61
CA PHE A 70 -3.34 9.26 15.96
C PHE A 70 -4.57 9.82 15.26
N THR A 71 -5.26 8.99 14.47
CA THR A 71 -6.48 9.40 13.74
C THR A 71 -7.57 9.86 14.69
N GLY A 72 -7.83 9.09 15.76
CA GLY A 72 -8.82 9.44 16.78
C GLY A 72 -8.47 10.72 17.54
N LEU A 73 -7.21 10.87 17.96
CA LEU A 73 -6.76 12.06 18.68
C LEU A 73 -6.76 13.31 17.78
N PHE A 74 -6.29 13.20 16.54
CA PHE A 74 -6.33 14.30 15.57
C PHE A 74 -7.77 14.77 15.31
N ALA A 75 -8.70 13.83 15.14
CA ALA A 75 -10.11 14.15 14.97
C ALA A 75 -10.70 14.85 16.20
N SER A 76 -10.39 14.36 17.40
CA SER A 76 -10.86 14.96 18.67
C SER A 76 -10.38 16.41 18.86
N VAL A 77 -9.09 16.68 18.57
CA VAL A 77 -8.52 18.03 18.71
C VAL A 77 -9.02 18.96 17.62
N SER A 78 -9.27 18.45 16.41
CA SER A 78 -9.90 19.21 15.33
C SER A 78 -11.34 19.59 15.67
N GLY A 79 -12.11 18.68 16.28
CA GLY A 79 -13.43 18.97 16.82
C GLY A 79 -13.40 20.03 17.93
N LEU A 80 -12.39 19.97 18.82
CA LEU A 80 -12.17 21.01 19.82
C LEU A 80 -11.92 22.39 19.17
N SER A 81 -11.12 22.48 18.10
CA SER A 81 -10.88 23.74 17.38
C SER A 81 -12.18 24.37 16.86
N LEU A 82 -13.10 23.56 16.34
CA LEU A 82 -14.43 24.03 15.89
C LEU A 82 -15.32 24.45 17.06
N ALA A 83 -15.31 23.70 18.16
CA ALA A 83 -16.03 24.08 19.37
C ALA A 83 -15.55 25.44 19.90
N VAL A 84 -14.22 25.65 19.93
CA VAL A 84 -13.60 26.91 20.36
C VAL A 84 -13.96 28.06 19.42
N TRP A 85 -13.97 27.82 18.09
CA TRP A 85 -14.43 28.82 17.14
C TRP A 85 -15.85 29.29 17.45
N ILE A 86 -16.78 28.37 17.71
CA ILE A 86 -18.18 28.69 18.06
C ILE A 86 -18.25 29.43 19.40
N TRP A 87 -17.54 28.97 20.42
CA TRP A 87 -17.55 29.59 21.76
C TRP A 87 -16.99 31.01 21.78
N MET A 88 -16.01 31.29 20.93
CA MET A 88 -15.35 32.59 20.86
C MET A 88 -16.06 33.57 19.91
N ASN A 89 -16.93 33.08 19.02
CA ASN A 89 -17.63 33.92 18.06
C ASN A 89 -18.86 34.63 18.68
N GLY A 90 -19.14 35.86 18.23
CA GLY A 90 -20.37 36.59 18.58
C GLY A 90 -20.48 37.09 20.03
N GLN A 91 -19.37 37.21 20.77
CA GLN A 91 -19.36 37.71 22.16
C GLN A 91 -19.71 39.22 22.22
N LYS A 92 -21.00 39.54 22.42
CA LYS A 92 -21.55 40.92 22.41
C LYS A 92 -21.38 41.66 23.75
N GLU A 93 -21.32 40.94 24.87
CA GLU A 93 -21.28 41.51 26.22
C GLU A 93 -19.87 41.76 26.77
N LEU A 94 -18.84 41.44 25.99
CA LEU A 94 -17.45 41.67 26.39
C LEU A 94 -17.00 43.12 26.17
N SER A 95 -16.12 43.61 27.05
CA SER A 95 -15.39 44.87 26.82
C SER A 95 -14.73 44.90 25.42
N LYS A 96 -14.64 46.08 24.78
CA LYS A 96 -14.12 46.25 23.41
C LYS A 96 -12.80 45.49 23.15
N ARG A 97 -11.85 45.56 24.09
CA ARG A 97 -10.55 44.88 23.99
C ARG A 97 -10.65 43.36 24.11
N ARG A 98 -11.54 42.84 24.97
CA ARG A 98 -11.74 41.39 25.13
C ARG A 98 -12.54 40.81 23.97
N SER A 99 -13.55 41.53 23.46
CA SER A 99 -14.25 41.17 22.22
C SER A 99 -13.28 41.08 21.03
N PHE A 100 -12.31 41.98 20.93
CA PHE A 100 -11.24 41.90 19.93
C PHE A 100 -10.39 40.62 20.05
N TYR A 101 -9.92 40.29 21.26
CA TYR A 101 -9.16 39.05 21.48
C TYR A 101 -10.00 37.78 21.24
N ALA A 102 -11.29 37.79 21.58
CA ALA A 102 -12.20 36.69 21.30
C ALA A 102 -12.38 36.47 19.79
N LYS A 103 -12.57 37.55 19.00
CA LYS A 103 -12.62 37.49 17.53
C LYS A 103 -11.32 36.93 16.94
N ILE A 104 -10.17 37.41 17.41
CA ILE A 104 -8.86 36.87 17.00
C ILE A 104 -8.75 35.39 17.33
N SER A 105 -9.15 34.97 18.53
CA SER A 105 -9.13 33.56 18.94
C SER A 105 -10.03 32.71 18.05
N ALA A 106 -11.21 33.21 17.68
CA ALA A 106 -12.13 32.53 16.77
C ALA A 106 -11.51 32.37 15.37
N SER A 107 -11.00 33.47 14.79
CA SER A 107 -10.34 33.45 13.47
C SER A 107 -9.11 32.55 13.46
N HIS A 108 -8.29 32.57 14.51
CA HIS A 108 -7.14 31.67 14.64
C HIS A 108 -7.57 30.21 14.76
N SER A 109 -8.59 29.89 15.57
CA SER A 109 -9.03 28.50 15.72
C SER A 109 -9.56 27.93 14.41
N LEU A 110 -10.29 28.73 13.63
CA LEU A 110 -10.77 28.35 12.30
C LEU A 110 -9.62 28.24 11.28
N PHE A 111 -8.69 29.20 11.27
CA PHE A 111 -7.51 29.15 10.41
C PHE A 111 -6.66 27.91 10.72
N LEU A 112 -6.42 27.62 12.00
CA LEU A 112 -5.69 26.45 12.45
C LEU A 112 -6.39 25.17 12.03
N PHE A 113 -7.72 25.07 12.22
CA PHE A 113 -8.50 23.93 11.74
C PHE A 113 -8.26 23.65 10.25
N TRP A 114 -8.37 24.66 9.38
CA TRP A 114 -8.11 24.50 7.95
C TRP A 114 -6.65 24.22 7.61
N LEU A 115 -5.70 24.88 8.28
CA LEU A 115 -4.27 24.63 8.13
C LEU A 115 -3.94 23.18 8.50
N TYR A 116 -4.55 22.63 9.54
CA TYR A 116 -4.33 21.26 9.97
C TYR A 116 -4.86 20.25 8.96
N ILE A 117 -6.03 20.52 8.38
CA ILE A 117 -6.56 19.70 7.28
C ILE A 117 -5.59 19.73 6.09
N PHE A 118 -5.11 20.91 5.72
CA PHE A 118 -4.16 21.08 4.61
C PHE A 118 -2.83 20.34 4.85
N VAL A 119 -2.21 20.56 6.01
CA VAL A 119 -0.96 19.88 6.41
C VAL A 119 -1.18 18.38 6.51
N PHE A 120 -2.33 17.93 7.03
CA PHE A 120 -2.67 16.52 7.07
C PHE A 120 -2.71 15.95 5.64
N PHE A 121 -3.37 16.61 4.69
CA PHE A 121 -3.43 16.13 3.30
C PHE A 121 -2.07 16.15 2.60
N ASP A 122 -1.19 17.10 2.88
CA ASP A 122 0.14 17.13 2.27
C ASP A 122 1.10 16.14 2.94
N PHE A 123 1.07 16.02 4.26
CA PHE A 123 1.77 14.94 4.97
C PHE A 123 1.24 13.58 4.53
N TRP A 124 -0.06 13.47 4.28
CA TRP A 124 -0.69 12.29 3.72
C TRP A 124 -0.15 11.97 2.34
N LYS A 125 -0.12 12.91 1.40
CA LYS A 125 0.48 12.71 0.07
C LYS A 125 1.93 12.26 0.15
N LEU A 126 2.71 12.84 1.07
CA LEU A 126 4.11 12.47 1.28
C LEU A 126 4.24 11.06 1.90
N ALA A 127 3.46 10.75 2.93
CA ALA A 127 3.41 9.42 3.54
C ALA A 127 2.95 8.37 2.53
N VAL A 128 1.99 8.71 1.67
CA VAL A 128 1.56 7.90 0.52
C VAL A 128 2.72 7.69 -0.45
N GLY A 129 3.41 8.75 -0.89
CA GLY A 129 4.53 8.65 -1.82
C GLY A 129 5.71 7.85 -1.28
N LEU A 130 6.02 7.99 0.02
CA LEU A 130 7.10 7.25 0.67
C LEU A 130 6.71 5.82 1.01
N SER A 131 5.43 5.58 1.36
CA SER A 131 4.87 4.23 1.51
C SER A 131 4.93 3.49 0.18
N MET A 132 4.70 4.15 -0.96
CA MET A 132 4.91 3.56 -2.29
C MET A 132 6.36 3.15 -2.57
N MET A 133 7.33 3.61 -1.77
CA MET A 133 8.74 3.26 -1.88
C MET A 133 9.22 2.26 -0.81
N ASP A 134 8.31 1.71 0.04
CA ASP A 134 8.65 0.85 1.18
C ASP A 134 9.68 1.47 2.16
N THR A 135 9.78 2.81 2.17
CA THR A 135 10.75 3.54 3.02
C THR A 135 10.14 4.15 4.27
N PHE A 136 8.81 4.06 4.42
CA PHE A 136 8.10 4.82 5.45
C PHE A 136 7.03 4.00 6.13
N SER A 137 7.32 3.61 7.37
CA SER A 137 6.34 3.14 8.33
C SER A 137 6.11 4.22 9.38
N LEU A 138 4.87 4.69 9.52
CA LEU A 138 4.47 5.60 10.59
C LEU A 138 4.80 5.05 11.98
N SER A 139 4.86 3.72 12.11
CA SER A 139 5.24 3.03 13.34
C SER A 139 6.70 3.28 13.76
N GLU A 140 7.60 3.58 12.83
CA GLU A 140 9.00 3.92 13.14
C GLU A 140 9.14 5.36 13.66
N TYR A 141 8.21 6.23 13.27
CA TYR A 141 8.18 7.66 13.63
C TYR A 141 7.01 8.03 14.52
N TYR A 142 6.49 7.09 15.32
CA TYR A 142 5.27 7.24 16.14
C TYR A 142 5.23 8.50 17.02
N PHE A 143 6.39 9.02 17.41
CA PHE A 143 6.51 10.25 18.19
C PHE A 143 6.08 11.50 17.41
N LEU A 144 6.37 11.58 16.10
CA LEU A 144 6.13 12.76 15.28
C LEU A 144 4.62 13.08 15.14
N PRO A 145 3.74 12.11 14.80
CA PRO A 145 2.30 12.33 14.76
C PRO A 145 1.71 12.68 16.13
N SER A 146 2.19 12.06 17.21
CA SER A 146 1.74 12.38 18.56
C SER A 146 2.11 13.80 18.99
N LEU A 147 3.34 14.22 18.68
CA LEU A 147 3.80 15.58 18.95
C LEU A 147 3.00 16.60 18.13
N PHE A 148 2.69 16.27 16.88
CA PHE A 148 1.84 17.11 16.04
C PHE A 148 0.49 17.39 16.71
N VAL A 149 -0.26 16.35 17.10
CA VAL A 149 -1.55 16.48 17.82
C VAL A 149 -1.41 17.32 19.09
N MET A 150 -0.37 17.09 19.88
CA MET A 150 -0.10 17.85 21.10
C MET A 150 0.10 19.34 20.82
N VAL A 151 0.85 19.68 19.76
CA VAL A 151 1.02 21.07 19.32
C VAL A 151 -0.32 21.67 18.92
N LEU A 152 -1.20 20.95 18.22
CA LEU A 152 -2.52 21.46 17.84
C LEU A 152 -3.36 21.81 19.07
N PHE A 153 -3.36 20.93 20.07
CA PHE A 153 -4.08 21.15 21.32
C PHE A 153 -3.56 22.40 22.05
N LEU A 154 -2.23 22.51 22.20
CA LEU A 154 -1.60 23.65 22.87
C LEU A 154 -1.87 24.98 22.16
N GLN A 155 -1.88 24.99 20.82
CA GLN A 155 -2.20 26.18 20.04
C GLN A 155 -3.62 26.69 20.35
N ASN A 156 -4.63 25.81 20.36
CA ASN A 156 -5.98 26.18 20.78
C ASN A 156 -5.98 26.78 22.20
N GLY A 157 -5.27 26.16 23.13
CA GLY A 157 -5.14 26.65 24.51
C GLY A 157 -4.50 28.04 24.62
N ILE A 158 -3.46 28.34 23.83
CA ILE A 158 -2.78 29.65 23.84
C ILE A 158 -3.74 30.78 23.45
N TRP A 159 -4.58 30.58 22.45
CA TRP A 159 -5.51 31.59 21.98
C TRP A 159 -6.65 31.83 22.97
N ILE A 160 -7.19 30.77 23.56
CA ILE A 160 -8.18 30.86 24.64
C ILE A 160 -7.62 31.63 25.84
N ARG A 161 -6.34 31.41 26.19
CA ARG A 161 -5.64 32.13 27.29
C ARG A 161 -5.61 33.64 27.10
N ARG A 162 -5.59 34.10 25.84
CA ARG A 162 -5.57 35.54 25.55
C ARG A 162 -6.90 36.19 25.94
N SER A 163 -8.01 35.47 25.78
CA SER A 163 -9.37 35.94 26.09
C SER A 163 -9.79 35.67 27.54
N TYR A 164 -9.42 34.51 28.11
CA TYR A 164 -9.87 34.02 29.43
C TYR A 164 -8.73 33.48 30.29
N LYS A 165 -8.98 33.32 31.60
CA LYS A 165 -8.14 32.46 32.46
C LYS A 165 -8.56 31.00 32.25
N LEU A 166 -7.64 30.16 31.79
CA LEU A 166 -7.91 28.74 31.56
C LEU A 166 -8.13 27.95 32.86
N GLY A 167 -7.35 28.20 33.91
CA GLY A 167 -7.40 27.38 35.13
C GLY A 167 -7.29 25.88 34.81
N PHE A 168 -8.14 25.07 35.42
CA PHE A 168 -8.24 23.63 35.17
C PHE A 168 -8.96 23.24 33.87
N TRP A 169 -9.57 24.20 33.16
CA TRP A 169 -10.31 23.91 31.92
C TRP A 169 -9.43 23.25 30.86
N ALA A 170 -8.17 23.68 30.75
CA ALA A 170 -7.22 23.06 29.83
C ALA A 170 -7.00 21.57 30.14
N VAL A 171 -6.96 21.20 31.41
CA VAL A 171 -6.78 19.81 31.85
C VAL A 171 -8.03 18.99 31.53
N TYR A 172 -9.22 19.53 31.79
CA TYR A 172 -10.48 18.85 31.45
C TYR A 172 -10.66 18.69 29.93
N ALA A 173 -10.33 19.72 29.14
CA ALA A 173 -10.39 19.66 27.69
C ALA A 173 -9.39 18.63 27.12
N LEU A 174 -8.18 18.55 27.68
CA LEU A 174 -7.19 17.55 27.31
C LEU A 174 -7.70 16.14 27.60
N MET A 175 -8.20 15.91 28.82
CA MET A 175 -8.74 14.60 29.21
C MET A 175 -9.93 14.20 28.32
N GLY A 176 -10.82 15.14 28.01
CA GLY A 176 -11.94 14.91 27.10
C GLY A 176 -11.49 14.53 25.69
N CYS A 177 -10.48 15.22 25.13
CA CYS A 177 -9.92 14.87 23.83
C CYS A 177 -9.23 13.50 23.85
N LEU A 178 -8.49 13.17 24.90
CA LEU A 178 -7.85 11.87 25.05
C LEU A 178 -8.87 10.73 25.11
N LEU A 179 -9.91 10.86 25.94
CA LEU A 179 -10.96 9.86 26.06
C LEU A 179 -11.75 9.69 24.76
N LEU A 180 -12.12 10.81 24.12
CA LEU A 180 -12.82 10.77 22.85
C LEU A 180 -11.94 10.17 21.74
N GLY A 181 -10.67 10.53 21.70
CA GLY A 181 -9.72 10.00 20.72
C GLY A 181 -9.49 8.50 20.88
N LEU A 182 -9.36 8.00 22.12
CA LEU A 182 -9.29 6.57 22.42
C LEU A 182 -10.57 5.82 22.03
N PHE A 183 -11.74 6.41 22.32
CA PHE A 183 -13.01 5.83 21.91
C PHE A 183 -13.14 5.76 20.39
N LEU A 184 -12.77 6.83 19.68
CA LEU A 184 -12.78 6.88 18.22
C LEU A 184 -11.75 5.91 17.63
N SER A 185 -10.58 5.73 18.23
CA SER A 185 -9.56 4.82 17.70
C SER A 185 -10.00 3.36 17.69
N GLU A 186 -10.79 2.95 18.68
CA GLU A 186 -11.35 1.58 18.74
C GLU A 186 -12.57 1.42 17.84
N THR A 187 -13.52 2.36 17.91
CA THR A 187 -14.81 2.24 17.20
C THR A 187 -14.72 2.40 15.69
N THR A 188 -13.67 3.05 15.19
CA THR A 188 -13.46 3.27 13.75
C THR A 188 -12.40 2.35 13.15
N ARG A 189 -11.98 1.30 13.88
CA ARG A 189 -11.02 0.31 13.38
C ARG A 189 -11.69 -0.58 12.32
N TYR A 190 -11.05 -0.69 11.16
CA TYR A 190 -11.53 -1.54 10.06
C TYR A 190 -11.14 -3.02 10.27
N ASP A 191 -11.98 -3.94 9.80
CA ASP A 191 -11.78 -5.40 9.89
C ASP A 191 -10.78 -5.89 8.82
N LYS A 192 -9.59 -6.28 9.28
CA LYS A 192 -8.47 -6.75 8.45
C LYS A 192 -8.79 -8.04 7.68
N THR A 193 -9.62 -8.89 8.26
CA THR A 193 -9.89 -10.24 7.76
C THR A 193 -10.49 -10.17 6.36
N GLN A 194 -11.42 -9.24 6.17
CA GLN A 194 -12.10 -9.03 4.88
C GLN A 194 -11.14 -8.58 3.78
N MET A 195 -10.18 -7.70 4.09
CA MET A 195 -9.17 -7.25 3.14
C MET A 195 -8.21 -8.38 2.76
N ILE A 196 -7.73 -9.15 3.75
CA ILE A 196 -6.85 -10.31 3.51
C ILE A 196 -7.56 -11.35 2.66
N ASP A 197 -8.80 -11.69 3.01
CA ASP A 197 -9.60 -12.68 2.29
C ASP A 197 -9.83 -12.23 0.85
N SER A 198 -10.09 -10.93 0.63
CA SER A 198 -10.23 -10.36 -0.71
C SER A 198 -8.93 -10.47 -1.53
N TYR A 199 -7.76 -10.24 -0.91
CA TYR A 199 -6.47 -10.40 -1.58
C TYR A 199 -6.18 -11.88 -1.89
N VAL A 200 -6.38 -12.78 -0.92
CA VAL A 200 -6.17 -14.23 -1.08
C VAL A 200 -7.08 -14.79 -2.18
N ASN A 201 -8.36 -14.39 -2.19
CA ASN A 201 -9.31 -14.78 -3.22
C ASN A 201 -8.89 -14.28 -4.61
N ARG A 202 -8.31 -13.08 -4.72
CA ARG A 202 -7.82 -12.54 -5.99
C ARG A 202 -6.70 -13.38 -6.61
N TYR A 203 -5.79 -13.92 -5.78
CA TYR A 203 -4.63 -14.71 -6.21
C TYR A 203 -4.79 -16.22 -5.97
N GLU A 204 -5.99 -16.71 -5.69
CA GLU A 204 -6.25 -18.10 -5.33
C GLU A 204 -5.72 -19.09 -6.39
N LYS A 205 -5.88 -18.77 -7.68
CA LYS A 205 -5.41 -19.61 -8.79
C LYS A 205 -3.89 -19.70 -8.83
N GLN A 206 -3.20 -18.58 -8.66
CA GLN A 206 -1.73 -18.50 -8.63
C GLN A 206 -1.16 -19.20 -7.39
N ASN A 207 -1.83 -19.06 -6.25
CA ASN A 207 -1.47 -19.76 -5.02
C ASN A 207 -1.61 -21.27 -5.18
N LYS A 208 -2.72 -21.75 -5.79
CA LYS A 208 -2.93 -23.17 -6.10
C LYS A 208 -1.88 -23.72 -7.06
N TYR A 209 -1.49 -22.96 -8.08
CA TYR A 209 -0.41 -23.36 -8.99
C TYR A 209 0.95 -23.41 -8.28
N THR A 210 1.25 -22.40 -7.46
CA THR A 210 2.48 -22.37 -6.66
C THR A 210 2.56 -23.60 -5.75
N ASP A 211 1.48 -23.92 -5.05
CA ASP A 211 1.40 -25.09 -4.18
C ASP A 211 1.56 -26.42 -4.94
N SER A 212 1.02 -26.52 -6.16
CA SER A 212 1.18 -27.74 -6.96
C SER A 212 2.61 -27.93 -7.45
N ILE A 213 3.28 -26.88 -7.92
CA ILE A 213 4.68 -26.96 -8.36
C ILE A 213 5.62 -27.24 -7.19
N LEU A 214 5.43 -26.59 -6.04
CA LEU A 214 6.23 -26.86 -4.84
C LEU A 214 6.08 -28.32 -4.36
N LYS A 215 4.86 -28.87 -4.44
CA LYS A 215 4.60 -30.27 -4.14
C LYS A 215 5.31 -31.21 -5.13
N LEU A 216 5.25 -30.92 -6.43
CA LEU A 216 5.96 -31.70 -7.45
C LEU A 216 7.47 -31.66 -7.25
N ALA A 217 8.04 -30.47 -6.97
CA ALA A 217 9.46 -30.32 -6.68
C ALA A 217 9.92 -31.16 -5.47
N THR A 218 9.06 -31.24 -4.44
CA THR A 218 9.31 -32.08 -3.27
C THR A 218 9.26 -33.57 -3.63
N GLN A 219 8.31 -33.99 -4.47
CA GLN A 219 8.06 -35.40 -4.81
C GLN A 219 9.05 -35.95 -5.85
N GLU A 220 9.35 -35.19 -6.89
CA GLU A 220 10.13 -35.63 -8.05
C GLU A 220 11.63 -35.29 -7.91
N HIS A 221 11.96 -34.22 -7.18
CA HIS A 221 13.33 -33.71 -7.09
C HIS A 221 13.87 -33.65 -5.64
N GLN A 222 13.06 -34.00 -4.64
CA GLN A 222 13.42 -33.93 -3.21
C GLN A 222 13.89 -32.52 -2.78
N ILE A 223 13.39 -31.47 -3.44
CA ILE A 223 13.71 -30.08 -3.13
C ILE A 223 12.71 -29.56 -2.10
N HIS A 224 13.22 -29.05 -0.98
CA HIS A 224 12.44 -28.41 0.06
C HIS A 224 12.74 -26.91 0.08
N PHE A 225 11.72 -26.11 -0.22
CA PHE A 225 11.80 -24.66 -0.13
C PHE A 225 11.57 -24.20 1.31
N ASP A 226 12.32 -23.19 1.74
CA ASP A 226 12.11 -22.59 3.05
C ASP A 226 10.75 -21.86 3.10
N ALA A 227 10.17 -21.76 4.31
CA ALA A 227 8.86 -21.17 4.50
C ALA A 227 8.80 -19.68 4.12
N GLU A 228 9.92 -18.96 4.20
CA GLU A 228 9.99 -17.55 3.84
C GLU A 228 9.94 -17.37 2.32
N THR A 229 10.65 -18.19 1.56
CA THR A 229 10.62 -18.29 0.10
C THR A 229 9.22 -18.62 -0.40
N VAL A 230 8.55 -19.60 0.21
CA VAL A 230 7.16 -19.94 -0.13
C VAL A 230 6.21 -18.78 0.17
N LYS A 231 6.40 -18.10 1.30
CA LYS A 231 5.61 -16.93 1.67
C LYS A 231 5.81 -15.78 0.66
N MET A 232 7.06 -15.47 0.30
CA MET A 232 7.38 -14.43 -0.67
C MET A 232 6.83 -14.72 -2.06
N LEU A 233 6.79 -15.98 -2.50
CA LEU A 233 6.17 -16.38 -3.78
C LEU A 233 4.66 -16.12 -3.80
N LYS A 234 3.97 -16.27 -2.66
CA LYS A 234 2.52 -16.05 -2.54
C LYS A 234 2.16 -14.56 -2.33
N GLU A 235 3.12 -13.74 -1.92
CA GLU A 235 2.99 -12.29 -1.76
C GLU A 235 3.30 -11.55 -3.08
N PHE A 236 2.47 -11.79 -4.09
CA PHE A 236 2.65 -11.24 -5.43
C PHE A 236 2.77 -9.70 -5.43
N ASN A 237 3.85 -9.23 -6.04
CA ASN A 237 4.20 -7.82 -6.20
C ASN A 237 4.51 -7.07 -4.89
N SER A 238 5.01 -7.79 -3.89
CA SER A 238 5.71 -7.18 -2.75
C SER A 238 7.15 -6.79 -3.07
N TYR A 239 7.72 -5.82 -2.38
CA TYR A 239 9.15 -5.52 -2.52
C TYR A 239 10.03 -6.73 -2.20
N ARG A 240 9.61 -7.58 -1.25
CA ARG A 240 10.28 -8.86 -0.96
C ARG A 240 10.22 -9.81 -2.16
N SER A 241 9.05 -10.02 -2.73
CA SER A 241 8.88 -10.80 -3.96
C SER A 241 9.66 -10.19 -5.13
N TRP A 242 9.67 -8.86 -5.27
CA TRP A 242 10.41 -8.14 -6.29
C TRP A 242 11.91 -8.32 -6.16
N LYS A 243 12.43 -8.23 -4.93
CA LYS A 243 13.84 -8.45 -4.61
C LYS A 243 14.22 -9.91 -4.89
N GLN A 244 13.35 -10.86 -4.57
CA GLN A 244 13.54 -12.28 -4.89
C GLN A 244 13.58 -12.51 -6.40
N VAL A 245 12.59 -11.99 -7.14
CA VAL A 245 12.50 -12.07 -8.60
C VAL A 245 13.70 -11.39 -9.26
N SER A 246 14.11 -10.21 -8.79
CA SER A 246 15.28 -9.48 -9.29
C SER A 246 16.59 -10.24 -9.04
N LYS A 247 16.74 -10.81 -7.84
CA LYS A 247 17.89 -11.68 -7.50
C LYS A 247 17.95 -12.89 -8.44
N LEU A 248 16.81 -13.53 -8.68
CA LEU A 248 16.70 -14.68 -9.57
C LEU A 248 17.05 -14.30 -11.02
N ARG A 249 16.50 -13.18 -11.52
CA ARG A 249 16.85 -12.64 -12.84
C ARG A 249 18.35 -12.42 -13.00
N ILE A 250 19.00 -11.82 -12.00
CA ILE A 250 20.45 -11.58 -12.02
C ILE A 250 21.21 -12.91 -12.06
N MET A 251 20.76 -13.94 -11.36
CA MET A 251 21.37 -15.28 -11.42
C MET A 251 21.30 -15.87 -12.83
N PHE A 252 20.15 -15.75 -13.51
CA PHE A 252 20.00 -16.21 -14.89
C PHE A 252 20.81 -15.39 -15.91
N MET A 253 21.04 -14.10 -15.65
CA MET A 253 21.93 -13.25 -16.45
C MET A 253 23.41 -13.56 -16.23
N SER A 254 23.75 -14.22 -15.14
CA SER A 254 25.13 -14.54 -14.81
C SER A 254 25.68 -15.64 -15.73
N LYS A 255 27.01 -15.69 -15.89
CA LYS A 255 27.70 -16.77 -16.59
C LYS A 255 27.86 -18.04 -15.73
N ALA A 256 27.22 -18.08 -14.57
CA ALA A 256 27.25 -19.23 -13.67
C ALA A 256 26.05 -20.14 -13.91
N LYS A 257 26.25 -21.42 -13.59
CA LYS A 257 25.24 -22.48 -13.66
C LYS A 257 24.16 -22.26 -12.59
N VAL A 258 22.89 -22.13 -13.00
CA VAL A 258 21.75 -21.89 -12.09
C VAL A 258 21.14 -23.21 -11.60
N SER A 259 21.03 -23.42 -10.29
CA SER A 259 20.50 -24.66 -9.71
C SER A 259 19.04 -24.97 -10.08
N LEU A 260 18.67 -26.26 -10.05
CA LEU A 260 17.30 -26.74 -10.28
C LEU A 260 16.25 -26.02 -9.42
N GLU A 261 16.57 -25.78 -8.14
CA GLU A 261 15.71 -25.02 -7.22
C GLU A 261 15.35 -23.63 -7.78
N ASN A 262 16.35 -22.89 -8.25
CA ASN A 262 16.16 -21.56 -8.83
C ASN A 262 15.40 -21.62 -10.18
N ILE A 263 15.58 -22.70 -10.94
CA ILE A 263 14.82 -22.94 -12.18
C ILE A 263 13.33 -23.14 -11.87
N ILE A 264 13.01 -23.90 -10.84
CA ILE A 264 11.63 -24.12 -10.39
C ILE A 264 11.01 -22.83 -9.86
N LEU A 265 11.75 -22.01 -9.11
CA LEU A 265 11.28 -20.67 -8.69
C LEU A 265 10.96 -19.77 -9.89
N GLU A 266 11.83 -19.78 -10.90
CA GLU A 266 11.66 -18.97 -12.11
C GLU A 266 10.41 -19.40 -12.88
N LYS A 267 10.15 -20.71 -12.95
CA LYS A 267 8.93 -21.29 -13.53
C LYS A 267 7.67 -20.81 -12.84
N ILE A 268 7.65 -20.82 -11.51
CA ILE A 268 6.53 -20.29 -10.72
C ILE A 268 6.31 -18.80 -11.04
N ILE A 269 7.39 -18.02 -11.08
CA ILE A 269 7.33 -16.58 -11.35
C ILE A 269 6.80 -16.30 -12.76
N VAL A 270 7.32 -16.97 -13.79
CA VAL A 270 6.89 -16.78 -15.19
C VAL A 270 5.41 -17.15 -15.38
N HIS A 271 4.97 -18.29 -14.82
CA HIS A 271 3.57 -18.73 -14.93
C HIS A 271 2.62 -17.73 -14.27
N ASN A 272 2.93 -17.30 -13.05
CA ASN A 272 2.06 -16.41 -12.28
C ASN A 272 2.06 -14.99 -12.83
N ALA A 273 3.17 -14.57 -13.45
CA ALA A 273 3.24 -13.29 -14.12
C ALA A 273 2.25 -13.24 -15.29
N LYS A 274 2.12 -14.30 -16.10
CA LYS A 274 1.30 -14.40 -17.34
C LYS A 274 -0.01 -13.61 -17.39
N LYS A 275 -0.74 -13.53 -16.27
CA LYS A 275 -2.03 -12.84 -16.19
C LYS A 275 -1.93 -11.33 -15.91
N ALA A 276 -0.87 -10.86 -15.26
CA ALA A 276 -0.68 -9.46 -14.90
C ALA A 276 -0.26 -8.56 -16.09
N LEU A 277 0.26 -9.13 -17.18
CA LEU A 277 0.67 -8.36 -18.38
C LEU A 277 -0.49 -8.05 -19.33
N VAL A 278 -1.58 -8.82 -19.27
CA VAL A 278 -2.76 -8.57 -20.10
C VAL A 278 -3.45 -7.26 -19.68
N ASP A 279 -3.30 -6.86 -18.41
CA ASP A 279 -3.97 -5.68 -17.82
C ASP A 279 -3.07 -4.44 -17.70
N SER A 280 -1.80 -4.47 -18.11
CA SER A 280 -0.87 -3.35 -17.88
C SER A 280 -0.11 -2.90 -19.14
N TYR A 281 -0.30 -1.64 -19.51
CA TYR A 281 0.40 -0.93 -20.61
C TYR A 281 1.92 -0.78 -20.42
N TYR A 282 2.49 -1.24 -19.30
CA TYR A 282 3.92 -1.10 -19.00
C TYR A 282 4.68 -2.41 -19.18
N VAL A 283 4.90 -2.77 -20.44
CA VAL A 283 5.76 -3.89 -20.87
C VAL A 283 7.18 -3.82 -20.29
N SER A 284 7.65 -2.63 -19.86
CA SER A 284 8.98 -2.41 -19.27
C SER A 284 9.15 -2.86 -17.81
N THR A 285 8.11 -3.38 -17.16
CA THR A 285 8.13 -3.69 -15.71
C THR A 285 8.27 -5.16 -15.36
N TRP A 286 8.56 -6.05 -16.32
CA TRP A 286 8.67 -7.48 -16.00
C TRP A 286 10.08 -7.93 -15.63
N HIS A 287 10.15 -8.51 -14.43
CA HIS A 287 11.35 -8.63 -13.59
C HIS A 287 12.03 -10.02 -13.65
N PHE A 288 11.61 -10.93 -14.52
CA PHE A 288 12.13 -12.29 -14.60
C PHE A 288 13.14 -12.48 -15.76
N ALA A 289 13.75 -13.66 -15.86
CA ALA A 289 14.79 -13.98 -16.84
C ALA A 289 14.25 -13.97 -18.28
N SER A 290 14.98 -13.31 -19.17
CA SER A 290 14.62 -13.28 -20.59
C SER A 290 14.79 -14.68 -21.22
N PRO A 291 14.06 -14.98 -22.33
CA PRO A 291 14.23 -16.22 -23.07
C PRO A 291 15.68 -16.48 -23.47
N TYR A 292 16.41 -15.41 -23.82
CA TYR A 292 17.84 -15.48 -24.13
C TYR A 292 18.67 -15.96 -22.93
N ASN A 293 18.41 -15.45 -21.72
CA ASN A 293 19.15 -15.86 -20.54
C ASN A 293 18.88 -17.32 -20.18
N ILE A 294 17.63 -17.77 -20.31
CA ILE A 294 17.24 -19.17 -20.09
C ILE A 294 17.91 -20.07 -21.14
N TYR A 295 17.96 -19.62 -22.41
CA TYR A 295 18.69 -20.30 -23.47
C TYR A 295 20.19 -20.43 -23.17
N GLN A 296 20.83 -19.38 -22.65
CA GLN A 296 22.23 -19.46 -22.24
C GLN A 296 22.43 -20.46 -21.09
N GLN A 297 21.48 -20.58 -20.17
CA GLN A 297 21.54 -21.56 -19.09
C GLN A 297 21.48 -23.01 -19.59
N LEU A 298 20.72 -23.31 -20.66
CA LEU A 298 20.67 -24.65 -21.25
C LEU A 298 22.04 -25.17 -21.70
N LYS A 299 22.97 -24.28 -22.07
CA LYS A 299 24.33 -24.68 -22.51
C LYS A 299 25.19 -25.27 -21.38
N PHE A 300 24.79 -25.11 -20.12
CA PHE A 300 25.49 -25.68 -18.97
C PHE A 300 25.01 -27.08 -18.55
N TYR A 301 23.99 -27.62 -19.23
CA TYR A 301 23.33 -28.88 -18.86
C TYR A 301 23.28 -29.86 -20.02
N ASN A 302 23.28 -31.16 -19.71
CA ASN A 302 22.96 -32.17 -20.70
C ASN A 302 21.45 -32.21 -20.93
N PRO A 303 20.96 -32.53 -22.14
CA PRO A 303 19.52 -32.59 -22.43
C PRO A 303 18.72 -33.55 -21.54
N GLU A 304 19.38 -34.55 -20.95
CA GLU A 304 18.74 -35.55 -20.08
C GLU A 304 18.63 -35.08 -18.61
N ASP A 305 19.39 -34.05 -18.23
CA ASP A 305 19.42 -33.51 -16.87
C ASP A 305 18.05 -32.92 -16.51
N PRO A 306 17.58 -33.08 -15.25
CA PRO A 306 16.33 -32.48 -14.77
C PRO A 306 16.26 -30.96 -15.01
N GLU A 307 17.38 -30.26 -14.85
CA GLU A 307 17.50 -28.82 -15.10
C GLU A 307 17.23 -28.47 -16.56
N ALA A 308 17.78 -29.22 -17.51
CA ALA A 308 17.54 -28.97 -18.93
C ALA A 308 16.07 -29.17 -19.29
N LYS A 309 15.42 -30.20 -18.74
CA LYS A 309 13.99 -30.46 -18.94
C LYS A 309 13.13 -29.32 -18.41
N GLU A 310 13.42 -28.84 -17.20
CA GLU A 310 12.69 -27.74 -16.59
C GLU A 310 12.93 -26.40 -17.31
N LEU A 311 14.16 -26.10 -17.72
CA LEU A 311 14.49 -24.92 -18.54
C LEU A 311 13.79 -24.96 -19.91
N MET A 312 13.65 -26.13 -20.53
CA MET A 312 12.91 -26.29 -21.78
C MET A 312 11.40 -26.04 -21.58
N LEU A 313 10.81 -26.54 -20.49
CA LEU A 313 9.42 -26.25 -20.14
C LEU A 313 9.20 -24.75 -19.90
N LEU A 314 10.14 -24.09 -19.23
CA LEU A 314 10.14 -22.65 -19.00
C LEU A 314 10.18 -21.84 -20.31
N LEU A 315 11.09 -22.20 -21.23
CA LEU A 315 11.16 -21.56 -22.55
C LEU A 315 9.87 -21.74 -23.34
N LYS A 316 9.31 -22.96 -23.32
CA LYS A 316 8.04 -23.25 -23.97
C LYS A 316 6.93 -22.36 -23.42
N GLU A 317 6.86 -22.21 -22.10
CA GLU A 317 5.87 -21.37 -21.45
C GLU A 317 6.02 -19.87 -21.81
N GLN A 318 7.26 -19.37 -21.93
CA GLN A 318 7.53 -18.00 -22.39
C GLN A 318 7.18 -17.79 -23.87
N ILE A 319 7.37 -18.80 -24.72
CA ILE A 319 6.98 -18.76 -26.14
C ILE A 319 5.45 -18.79 -26.26
N ASP A 320 4.79 -19.70 -25.53
CA ASP A 320 3.32 -19.82 -25.47
C ASP A 320 2.67 -18.54 -24.92
N PHE A 321 3.38 -17.80 -24.07
CA PHE A 321 2.93 -16.50 -23.57
C PHE A 321 2.87 -15.43 -24.66
N ARG A 322 3.88 -15.35 -25.54
CA ARG A 322 3.93 -14.35 -26.63
C ARG A 322 2.93 -14.64 -27.75
N ASN A 323 2.59 -15.91 -27.95
CA ASN A 323 1.67 -16.37 -28.99
C ASN A 323 0.18 -16.30 -28.58
N PHE A 324 -0.17 -15.63 -27.47
CA PHE A 324 -1.57 -15.35 -27.17
C PHE A 324 -2.18 -14.50 -28.30
N PRO A 325 -3.32 -14.90 -28.89
CA PRO A 325 -4.04 -14.03 -29.80
C PRO A 325 -4.35 -12.74 -29.04
N SER A 326 -4.00 -11.60 -29.64
CA SER A 326 -4.42 -10.28 -29.17
C SER A 326 -5.91 -10.34 -28.88
N VAL A 327 -6.30 -10.05 -27.64
CA VAL A 327 -7.67 -9.67 -27.32
C VAL A 327 -8.03 -8.56 -28.32
N ASP A 328 -9.14 -8.72 -29.04
CA ASP A 328 -9.58 -7.84 -30.14
C ASP A 328 -9.28 -6.37 -29.84
N SER A 329 -8.24 -5.84 -30.49
CA SER A 329 -7.75 -4.49 -30.30
C SER A 329 -8.55 -3.52 -31.18
N GLU A 330 -9.80 -3.22 -30.80
CA GLU A 330 -10.55 -2.13 -31.42
C GLU A 330 -10.19 -0.74 -30.86
N GLU A 331 -9.36 -0.63 -29.81
CA GLU A 331 -8.86 0.65 -29.31
C GLU A 331 -7.33 0.75 -29.47
N ARG A 332 -6.86 1.20 -30.64
CA ARG A 332 -5.47 1.65 -30.85
C ARG A 332 -5.36 3.16 -30.58
N ILE A 333 -4.57 3.53 -29.56
CA ILE A 333 -3.96 4.86 -29.36
C ILE A 333 -2.49 4.76 -29.86
N PRO A 334 -1.90 5.82 -30.47
CA PRO A 334 -0.83 5.66 -31.46
C PRO A 334 0.49 5.14 -30.91
N GLU A 335 1.17 4.37 -31.77
CA GLU A 335 2.50 3.81 -31.60
C GLU A 335 3.53 4.85 -31.15
N VAL A 336 4.21 4.57 -30.04
CA VAL A 336 5.52 5.14 -29.71
C VAL A 336 6.56 4.12 -30.16
N GLU A 337 7.38 4.49 -31.15
CA GLU A 337 8.49 3.67 -31.62
C GLU A 337 9.49 3.42 -30.49
N LEU A 338 9.55 2.17 -30.01
CA LEU A 338 10.62 1.66 -29.17
C LEU A 338 11.70 1.03 -30.06
N PRO A 339 12.98 1.05 -29.67
CA PRO A 339 14.07 0.51 -30.47
C PRO A 339 13.83 -0.97 -30.77
N GLU A 340 13.86 -1.33 -32.06
CA GLU A 340 13.68 -2.69 -32.55
C GLU A 340 14.74 -3.62 -31.96
N PHE A 341 14.34 -4.40 -30.96
CA PHE A 341 15.05 -5.62 -30.58
C PHE A 341 14.76 -6.66 -31.67
N ASN A 342 15.78 -7.01 -32.47
CA ASN A 342 15.65 -7.93 -33.60
C ASN A 342 15.42 -9.39 -33.13
N HIS A 343 14.17 -9.67 -32.76
CA HIS A 343 13.70 -10.97 -32.27
C HIS A 343 13.75 -12.09 -33.31
N ALA A 344 13.73 -11.73 -34.61
CA ALA A 344 13.86 -12.69 -35.70
C ALA A 344 15.24 -13.38 -35.65
N GLU A 345 16.29 -12.62 -35.33
CA GLU A 345 17.66 -13.12 -35.26
C GLU A 345 17.87 -14.13 -34.11
N ILE A 346 17.13 -14.02 -33.00
CA ILE A 346 17.19 -14.97 -31.89
C ILE A 346 16.42 -16.25 -32.21
N VAL A 347 15.23 -16.15 -32.78
CA VAL A 347 14.44 -17.31 -33.23
C VAL A 347 15.17 -18.05 -34.35
N ASP A 348 15.79 -17.30 -35.26
CA ASP A 348 16.62 -17.84 -36.33
C ASP A 348 17.93 -18.41 -35.78
N SER A 349 18.53 -17.87 -34.71
CA SER A 349 19.69 -18.49 -34.05
C SER A 349 19.34 -19.81 -33.35
N ILE A 350 18.14 -19.92 -32.77
CA ILE A 350 17.63 -21.15 -32.13
C ILE A 350 17.27 -22.20 -33.19
N ARG A 351 16.77 -21.77 -34.36
CA ARG A 351 16.57 -22.65 -35.53
C ARG A 351 17.86 -23.04 -36.25
N ALA A 352 18.83 -22.13 -36.34
CA ALA A 352 20.08 -22.32 -37.06
C ALA A 352 21.07 -23.26 -36.34
N ASP A 353 20.99 -23.35 -35.00
CA ASP A 353 21.80 -24.27 -34.20
C ASP A 353 21.21 -25.70 -34.23
N GLY A 354 20.98 -26.23 -35.44
CA GLY A 354 20.07 -27.33 -35.84
C GLY A 354 20.04 -28.63 -35.01
N LYS A 355 20.92 -28.79 -34.02
CA LYS A 355 20.76 -29.75 -32.92
C LYS A 355 19.55 -29.43 -32.03
N TYR A 356 19.24 -28.16 -31.77
CA TYR A 356 18.19 -27.77 -30.82
C TYR A 356 16.82 -27.61 -31.47
N ALA A 357 16.72 -27.22 -32.75
CA ALA A 357 15.49 -27.30 -33.52
C ALA A 357 14.96 -28.75 -33.57
N ALA A 358 15.85 -29.71 -33.82
CA ALA A 358 15.52 -31.14 -33.79
C ALA A 358 15.17 -31.67 -32.39
N LEU A 359 15.75 -31.11 -31.32
CA LEU A 359 15.44 -31.45 -29.93
C LEU A 359 14.09 -30.85 -29.50
N LEU A 360 13.80 -29.62 -29.90
CA LEU A 360 12.52 -28.94 -29.67
C LEU A 360 11.40 -29.64 -30.44
N GLU A 361 11.63 -30.01 -31.72
CA GLU A 361 10.71 -30.80 -32.53
C GLU A 361 10.47 -32.19 -31.92
N LYS A 362 11.52 -32.91 -31.50
CA LYS A 362 11.37 -34.20 -30.78
C LYS A 362 10.59 -34.06 -29.48
N TYR A 363 10.75 -32.96 -28.76
CA TYR A 363 10.02 -32.73 -27.50
C TYR A 363 8.56 -32.31 -27.75
N ILE A 364 8.30 -31.55 -28.82
CA ILE A 364 6.95 -31.21 -29.30
C ILE A 364 6.23 -32.48 -29.74
N GLU A 365 6.87 -33.34 -30.54
CA GLU A 365 6.35 -34.66 -30.93
C GLU A 365 6.09 -35.55 -29.70
N ALA A 366 7.02 -35.64 -28.76
CA ALA A 366 6.83 -36.43 -27.54
C ALA A 366 5.67 -35.91 -26.67
N ALA A 367 5.50 -34.59 -26.57
CA ALA A 367 4.40 -33.98 -25.81
C ALA A 367 3.03 -34.12 -26.50
N GLU A 368 2.99 -34.10 -27.84
CA GLU A 368 1.77 -34.37 -28.61
C GLU A 368 1.38 -35.85 -28.54
N VAL A 369 2.36 -36.76 -28.62
CA VAL A 369 2.14 -38.21 -28.44
C VAL A 369 1.60 -38.53 -27.04
N ASP A 370 2.10 -37.86 -26.00
CA ASP A 370 1.63 -38.07 -24.63
C ASP A 370 0.22 -37.50 -24.39
N LYS A 371 -0.13 -36.37 -25.03
CA LYS A 371 -1.51 -35.85 -25.08
C LYS A 371 -2.46 -36.80 -25.80
N LEU A 372 -2.03 -37.39 -26.92
CA LEU A 372 -2.83 -38.34 -27.69
C LEU A 372 -3.03 -39.68 -26.96
N ARG A 373 -2.03 -40.14 -26.19
CA ARG A 373 -2.16 -41.30 -25.29
C ARG A 373 -3.16 -41.04 -24.17
N LYS A 374 -3.03 -39.91 -23.46
CA LYS A 374 -3.97 -39.54 -22.38
C LYS A 374 -5.42 -39.35 -22.87
N LYS A 375 -5.61 -38.97 -24.14
CA LYS A 375 -6.93 -38.85 -24.77
C LYS A 375 -7.50 -40.18 -25.29
N ARG A 376 -6.66 -41.22 -25.40
CA ARG A 376 -7.05 -42.58 -25.78
C ARG A 376 -7.35 -43.46 -24.55
N ASP A 377 -6.73 -43.13 -23.42
CA ASP A 377 -6.93 -43.82 -22.14
C ASP A 377 -8.08 -43.21 -21.30
N GLN A 378 -8.70 -42.13 -21.78
CA GLN A 378 -10.00 -41.57 -21.35
C GLN A 378 -11.08 -42.01 -22.33
#